data_AF-A0A846MI33-F1
#
_entry.id   AF-A0A846MI33-F1
#
_cell.length_a   1.000
_cell.length_b   1.000
_cell.length_c   1.000
_cell.angle_alpha   90.00
_cell.angle_beta   90.00
_cell.angle_gamma   90.00
#
_symmetry.space_group_name_H-M   'P 1'
#
loop_
_entity.id
_entity.type
_entity.pdbx_description
1 polymer ?
#
loop_
_entity_poly.entity_id
_entity_poly.type
_entity_poly.pdbx_seq_one_letter_code
_entity_poly.pdbx_strand_id
1 'polypeptide(L)'
;MEEYGFFPHQEERRLLAEWKKEKDRTRREEIENELIHLYVRFGEYFKMSSNPDPKQAKMYLQKALKRRPNHPVANYRLAHIYYNEGRYAEAAYHFHQALSGSMEASLNDTQEMLSHMFLVNCGIFLASNALKQIEKMETRPYDETVDRYRRAIFLHRIEDFHRALYRIITPESDEIVTEETYFSEQEQLSPHEVMLGISEQDGFVVCYASEFIKLEYQSFYLLATILHSERPITGEDVRKTLFQTFFGRDVTDAAIRKMFERLRARIPFWDDIIETTRIGNKAARRRKQGVSYRIFCRASDMFPWE
;
A
#
# COMPACT_ATOMS: atom_id res chain seq x y z
N MET A 1 -6.07 24.44 20.35
CA MET A 1 -4.94 25.28 20.82
C MET A 1 -4.29 24.45 21.91
N GLU A 2 -3.15 23.79 21.71
CA GLU A 2 -1.94 24.18 20.98
C GLU A 2 -1.48 23.05 20.04
N GLU A 3 -1.37 23.33 18.75
CA GLU A 3 -0.48 22.56 17.86
C GLU A 3 0.94 22.91 18.28
N TYR A 4 1.52 22.13 19.19
CA TYR A 4 2.95 22.23 19.48
C TYR A 4 3.69 22.02 18.16
N GLY A 5 4.33 23.09 17.69
CA GLY A 5 5.04 23.15 16.43
C GLY A 5 6.21 22.17 16.40
N PHE A 6 5.94 20.92 16.06
CA PHE A 6 6.96 19.93 15.74
C PHE A 6 7.42 20.17 14.30
N PHE A 7 8.05 21.33 14.07
CA PHE A 7 8.64 21.64 12.78
C PHE A 7 10.12 21.22 12.76
N PRO A 8 10.52 20.30 11.87
CA PRO A 8 11.80 19.59 11.89
C PRO A 8 13.04 20.49 11.79
N HIS A 9 12.88 21.70 11.27
CA HIS A 9 14.00 22.55 10.90
C HIS A 9 14.80 23.10 12.08
N GLN A 10 14.19 23.32 13.24
CA GLN A 10 14.94 23.89 14.38
C GLN A 10 15.91 22.84 14.96
N GLU A 11 15.40 21.64 15.23
CA GLU A 11 16.22 20.55 15.76
C GLU A 11 17.26 20.07 14.75
N GLU A 12 16.87 19.91 13.48
CA GLU A 12 17.81 19.61 12.41
C GLU A 12 18.93 20.67 12.32
N ARG A 13 18.58 21.97 12.37
CA ARG A 13 19.58 23.05 12.34
C ARG A 13 20.50 23.01 13.55
N ARG A 14 19.96 22.73 14.74
CA ARG A 14 20.75 22.61 15.98
C ARG A 14 21.78 21.51 15.86
N LEU A 15 21.34 20.28 15.56
CA LEU A 15 22.22 19.12 15.43
C LEU A 15 23.23 19.28 14.29
N LEU A 16 22.83 19.86 13.15
CA LEU A 16 23.78 20.15 12.05
C LEU A 16 24.83 21.19 12.45
N ALA A 17 24.46 22.20 13.24
CA ALA A 17 25.40 23.21 13.72
C ALA A 17 26.35 22.63 14.77
N GLU A 18 25.85 21.78 15.67
CA GLU A 18 26.64 21.04 16.65
C GLU A 18 27.63 20.08 15.94
N TRP A 19 27.15 19.23 15.03
CA TRP A 19 27.97 18.30 14.26
C TRP A 19 29.12 19.00 13.51
N LYS A 20 28.86 20.19 12.93
CA LYS A 20 29.87 20.99 12.22
C LYS A 20 30.96 21.56 13.13
N LYS A 21 30.59 21.92 14.37
CA LYS A 21 31.51 22.54 15.35
C LYS A 21 32.25 21.50 16.18
N GLU A 22 31.66 20.31 16.35
CA GLU A 22 32.22 19.24 17.15
C GLU A 22 33.52 18.73 16.54
N LYS A 23 34.57 18.62 17.35
CA LYS A 23 35.90 18.15 16.95
C LYS A 23 36.18 16.73 17.42
N ASP A 24 35.51 16.30 18.50
CA ASP A 24 35.61 14.95 19.00
C ASP A 24 34.90 13.97 18.05
N ARG A 25 35.61 12.92 17.63
CA ARG A 25 35.11 11.97 16.63
C ARG A 25 33.92 11.16 17.17
N THR A 26 34.00 10.69 18.41
CA THR A 26 32.97 9.86 19.03
C THR A 26 31.70 10.68 19.20
N ARG A 27 31.82 11.89 19.74
CA ARG A 27 30.67 12.78 19.90
C ARG A 27 30.06 13.23 18.56
N ARG A 28 30.89 13.43 17.53
CA ARG A 28 30.39 13.72 16.19
C ARG A 28 29.57 12.54 15.63
N GLU A 29 29.99 11.30 15.89
CA GLU A 29 29.26 10.09 15.50
C GLU A 29 27.95 9.92 16.28
N GLU A 30 27.92 10.28 17.57
CA GLU A 30 26.67 10.34 18.36
C GLU A 30 25.67 11.34 17.77
N ILE A 31 26.11 12.57 17.46
CA ILE A 31 25.24 13.58 16.83
C ILE A 31 24.77 13.12 15.43
N GLU A 32 25.61 12.39 14.70
CA GLU A 32 25.23 11.80 13.42
C GLU A 32 24.15 10.73 13.58
N ASN A 33 24.25 9.88 14.60
CA ASN A 33 23.21 8.92 14.96
C ASN A 33 21.90 9.62 15.32
N GLU A 34 21.95 10.69 16.11
CA GLU A 34 20.78 11.50 16.45
C GLU A 34 20.11 12.09 15.20
N LEU A 35 20.90 12.64 14.26
CA LEU A 35 20.41 13.15 12.98
C LEU A 35 19.74 12.06 12.15
N ILE A 36 20.33 10.86 12.08
CA ILE A 36 19.77 9.72 11.37
C ILE A 36 18.43 9.31 12.00
N HIS A 37 18.36 9.15 13.32
CA HIS A 37 17.12 8.82 14.03
C HIS A 37 16.04 9.89 13.82
N LEU A 38 16.43 11.17 13.87
CA LEU A 38 15.54 12.29 13.60
C LEU A 38 14.94 12.20 12.19
N TYR A 39 15.76 11.98 11.18
CA TYR A 39 15.33 11.83 9.79
C TYR A 39 14.45 10.61 9.55
N VAL A 40 14.78 9.47 10.16
CA VAL A 40 13.94 8.25 10.07
C VAL A 40 12.57 8.46 10.72
N ARG A 41 12.52 9.20 11.84
CA ARG A 41 11.27 9.56 12.51
C ARG A 41 10.41 10.49 11.65
N PHE A 42 11.00 11.51 11.03
CA PHE A 42 10.27 12.39 10.12
C PHE A 42 9.79 11.67 8.87
N GLY A 43 10.63 10.80 8.30
CA GLY A 43 10.23 9.93 7.19
C GLY A 43 8.94 9.18 7.49
N GLU A 44 8.83 8.60 8.68
CA GLU A 44 7.61 7.90 9.11
C GLU A 44 6.44 8.83 9.36
N TYR A 45 6.69 9.95 10.04
CA TYR A 45 5.63 10.92 10.31
C TYR A 45 4.97 11.38 9.01
N PHE A 46 5.75 11.78 8.00
CA PHE A 46 5.19 12.19 6.71
C PHE A 46 4.54 11.04 5.94
N LYS A 47 4.97 9.79 6.17
CA LYS A 47 4.34 8.60 5.56
C LYS A 47 3.00 8.25 6.23
N MET A 48 2.88 8.43 7.55
CA MET A 48 1.75 7.95 8.36
C MET A 48 0.80 9.04 8.88
N SER A 49 1.09 10.32 8.63
CA SER A 49 0.25 11.43 9.09
C SER A 49 -1.18 11.36 8.53
N SER A 50 -2.07 12.17 9.10
CA SER A 50 -3.45 12.29 8.60
C SER A 50 -3.54 12.78 7.15
N ASN A 51 -2.51 13.49 6.68
CA ASN A 51 -2.33 13.92 5.29
C ASN A 51 -0.92 13.51 4.82
N PRO A 52 -0.73 12.25 4.39
CA PRO A 52 0.57 11.73 4.02
C PRO A 52 1.24 12.58 2.92
N ASP A 53 2.52 12.86 3.09
CA ASP A 53 3.36 13.54 2.11
C ASP A 53 4.52 12.60 1.71
N PRO A 54 4.33 11.74 0.69
CA PRO A 54 5.35 10.80 0.27
C PRO A 54 6.62 11.50 -0.23
N LYS A 55 6.53 12.74 -0.74
CA LYS A 55 7.70 13.50 -1.20
C LYS A 55 8.57 13.92 -0.02
N GLN A 56 7.96 14.46 1.05
CA GLN A 56 8.68 14.80 2.28
C GLN A 56 9.22 13.56 2.97
N ALA A 57 8.42 12.49 3.06
CA ALA A 57 8.86 11.22 3.64
C ALA A 57 10.13 10.70 2.94
N LYS A 58 10.11 10.65 1.61
CA LYS A 58 11.24 10.25 0.77
C LYS A 58 12.46 11.14 0.99
N MET A 59 12.28 12.46 1.00
CA MET A 59 13.37 13.42 1.22
C MET A 59 14.08 13.18 2.55
N TYR A 60 13.35 13.01 3.65
CA TYR A 60 13.96 12.76 4.97
C TYR A 60 14.63 11.39 5.05
N LEU A 61 14.02 10.34 4.51
CA LEU A 61 14.64 9.02 4.45
C LEU A 61 15.93 9.03 3.62
N GLN A 62 15.95 9.75 2.49
CA GLN A 62 17.15 9.95 1.68
C GLN A 62 18.24 10.73 2.43
N LYS A 63 17.89 11.71 3.27
CA LYS A 63 18.86 12.39 4.16
C LYS A 63 19.48 11.42 5.17
N ALA A 64 18.69 10.51 5.76
CA ALA A 64 19.20 9.46 6.63
C ALA A 64 20.18 8.54 5.88
N LEU A 65 19.78 8.07 4.70
CA LEU A 65 20.59 7.17 3.88
C LEU A 65 21.86 7.84 3.31
N LYS A 66 21.86 9.15 3.09
CA LYS A 66 23.07 9.89 2.71
C LYS A 66 24.16 9.81 3.80
N ARG A 67 23.76 9.72 5.06
CA ARG A 67 24.67 9.57 6.21
C ARG A 67 25.03 8.13 6.47
N ARG A 68 24.04 7.24 6.44
CA ARG A 68 24.21 5.79 6.61
C ARG A 68 23.48 5.03 5.49
N PRO A 69 24.15 4.71 4.37
CA PRO A 69 23.53 4.06 3.21
C PRO A 69 22.84 2.73 3.51
N ASN A 70 23.35 1.99 4.49
CA ASN A 70 22.85 0.65 4.85
C ASN A 70 21.98 0.68 6.12
N HIS A 71 21.37 1.82 6.47
CA HIS A 71 20.50 1.91 7.65
C HIS A 71 19.23 1.07 7.45
N PRO A 72 18.98 -0.02 8.21
CA PRO A 72 17.94 -0.99 7.92
C PRO A 72 16.54 -0.37 7.82
N VAL A 73 16.11 0.31 8.89
CA VAL A 73 14.75 0.89 8.97
C VAL A 73 14.50 1.99 7.93
N ALA A 74 15.55 2.72 7.53
CA ALA A 74 15.42 3.81 6.56
C ALA A 74 15.23 3.25 5.15
N ASN A 75 16.02 2.22 4.81
CA ASN A 75 15.86 1.45 3.58
C ASN A 75 14.50 0.75 3.52
N TYR A 76 14.08 0.07 4.60
CA TYR A 76 12.76 -0.56 4.69
C TYR A 76 11.63 0.43 4.40
N ARG A 77 11.62 1.58 5.08
CA ARG A 77 10.58 2.61 4.90
C ARG A 77 10.59 3.21 3.50
N LEU A 78 11.78 3.44 2.94
CA LEU A 78 11.92 3.97 1.60
C LEU A 78 11.49 2.96 0.53
N ALA A 79 11.77 1.68 0.75
CA ALA A 79 11.33 0.59 -0.12
C ALA A 79 9.80 0.53 -0.23
N HIS A 80 9.08 0.66 0.88
CA HIS A 80 7.61 0.77 0.87
C HIS A 80 7.10 1.94 0.03
N ILE A 81 7.76 3.10 0.10
CA ILE A 81 7.36 4.26 -0.72
C ILE A 81 7.53 3.93 -2.21
N TYR A 82 8.67 3.35 -2.61
CA TYR A 82 8.87 2.94 -4.00
C TYR A 82 7.91 1.83 -4.44
N TYR A 83 7.61 0.87 -3.56
CA TYR A 83 6.63 -0.19 -3.83
C TYR A 83 5.25 0.40 -4.14
N ASN A 84 4.78 1.35 -3.32
CA ASN A 84 3.51 2.03 -3.53
C ASN A 84 3.51 2.96 -4.76
N GLU A 85 4.68 3.41 -5.23
CA GLU A 85 4.84 4.15 -6.48
C GLU A 85 4.91 3.22 -7.73
N GLY A 86 4.80 1.89 -7.58
CA GLY A 86 4.98 0.91 -8.67
C GLY A 86 6.43 0.77 -9.15
N ARG A 87 7.39 1.33 -8.40
CA ARG A 87 8.83 1.34 -8.73
C ARG A 87 9.51 0.13 -8.11
N TYR A 88 9.15 -1.05 -8.62
CA TYR A 88 9.52 -2.34 -8.03
C TYR A 88 11.02 -2.63 -8.05
N ALA A 89 11.78 -2.11 -9.03
CA ALA A 89 13.24 -2.27 -9.06
C ALA A 89 13.92 -1.53 -7.90
N GLU A 90 13.55 -0.27 -7.68
CA GLU A 90 14.06 0.53 -6.57
C GLU A 90 13.57 0.00 -5.22
N ALA A 91 12.31 -0.45 -5.14
CA ALA A 91 11.77 -1.08 -3.95
C ALA A 91 12.58 -2.32 -3.58
N ALA A 92 12.82 -3.23 -4.53
CA ALA A 92 13.61 -4.44 -4.30
C ALA A 92 15.04 -4.12 -3.83
N TYR A 93 15.69 -3.14 -4.46
CA TYR A 93 17.01 -2.68 -4.02
C TYR A 93 16.99 -2.25 -2.55
N HIS A 94 16.03 -1.41 -2.15
CA HIS A 94 15.97 -0.91 -0.78
C HIS A 94 15.53 -1.99 0.22
N PHE A 95 14.63 -2.91 -0.11
CA PHE A 95 14.34 -4.05 0.77
C PHE A 95 15.57 -4.93 0.99
N HIS A 96 16.35 -5.19 -0.06
CA HIS A 96 17.62 -5.92 0.07
C HIS A 96 18.63 -5.19 0.97
N GLN A 97 18.78 -3.88 0.80
CA GLN A 97 19.64 -3.06 1.68
C GLN A 97 19.15 -3.08 3.13
N ALA A 98 17.83 -3.11 3.35
CA ALA A 98 17.25 -3.18 4.68
C ALA A 98 17.61 -4.49 5.40
N LEU A 99 17.56 -5.62 4.68
CA LEU A 99 17.88 -6.95 5.19
C LEU A 99 19.40 -7.19 5.34
N SER A 100 20.23 -6.43 4.63
CA SER A 100 21.69 -6.57 4.67
C SER A 100 22.38 -5.66 5.70
N GLY A 101 21.64 -4.79 6.38
CA GLY A 101 22.22 -3.77 7.25
C GLY A 101 22.68 -4.29 8.62
N SER A 102 23.56 -3.53 9.28
CA SER A 102 24.21 -3.93 10.55
C SER A 102 23.32 -3.81 11.79
N MET A 103 23.68 -4.58 12.82
CA MET A 103 22.91 -4.93 14.02
C MET A 103 22.51 -3.75 14.95
N GLU A 104 23.05 -2.55 14.78
CA GLU A 104 22.75 -1.39 15.64
C GLU A 104 21.34 -0.81 15.46
N ALA A 105 20.71 -1.05 14.31
CA ALA A 105 19.36 -0.60 14.01
C ALA A 105 18.61 -1.67 13.20
N SER A 106 18.67 -2.91 13.67
CA SER A 106 18.07 -4.07 13.00
C SER A 106 16.56 -3.88 12.78
N LEU A 107 16.06 -4.49 11.71
CA LEU A 107 14.62 -4.70 11.58
C LEU A 107 14.12 -5.56 12.74
N ASN A 108 12.85 -5.42 13.11
CA ASN A 108 12.19 -6.42 13.92
C ASN A 108 11.68 -7.57 13.04
N ASP A 109 11.33 -8.71 13.65
CA ASP A 109 10.90 -9.93 12.93
C ASP A 109 9.77 -9.66 11.93
N THR A 110 8.81 -8.79 12.29
CA THR A 110 7.72 -8.38 11.40
C THR A 110 8.24 -7.61 10.18
N GLN A 111 9.11 -6.62 10.38
CA GLN A 111 9.69 -5.83 9.29
C GLN A 111 10.59 -6.67 8.40
N GLU A 112 11.33 -7.62 8.96
CA GLU A 112 12.15 -8.57 8.23
C GLU A 112 11.28 -9.49 7.36
N MET A 113 10.27 -10.12 7.96
CA MET A 113 9.30 -10.96 7.24
C MET A 113 8.62 -10.19 6.10
N LEU A 114 8.11 -8.99 6.40
CA LEU A 114 7.48 -8.13 5.41
C LEU A 114 8.47 -7.76 4.30
N SER A 115 9.73 -7.45 4.61
CA SER A 115 10.75 -7.15 3.59
C SER A 115 10.97 -8.31 2.63
N HIS A 116 11.00 -9.55 3.13
CA HIS A 116 11.07 -10.73 2.29
C HIS A 116 9.82 -10.93 1.43
N MET A 117 8.62 -10.76 2.00
CA MET A 117 7.37 -10.85 1.26
C MET A 117 7.29 -9.80 0.13
N PHE A 118 7.68 -8.56 0.42
CA PHE A 118 7.70 -7.51 -0.60
C PHE A 118 8.79 -7.73 -1.65
N LEU A 119 9.94 -8.32 -1.31
CA LEU A 119 10.96 -8.72 -2.29
C LEU A 119 10.42 -9.77 -3.26
N VAL A 120 9.70 -10.78 -2.76
CA VAL A 120 9.02 -11.77 -3.60
C VAL A 120 8.07 -11.06 -4.56
N ASN A 121 7.21 -10.17 -4.05
CA ASN A 121 6.27 -9.42 -4.88
C ASN A 121 6.99 -8.57 -5.94
N CYS A 122 8.03 -7.83 -5.56
CA CYS A 122 8.83 -7.05 -6.52
C CYS A 122 9.42 -7.95 -7.61
N GLY A 123 9.94 -9.13 -7.26
CA GLY A 123 10.46 -10.11 -8.21
C GLY A 123 9.41 -10.60 -9.20
N ILE A 124 8.20 -10.92 -8.71
CA ILE A 124 7.05 -11.31 -9.54
C ILE A 124 6.69 -10.17 -10.52
N PHE A 125 6.57 -8.94 -10.06
CA PHE A 125 6.24 -7.79 -10.92
C PHE A 125 7.31 -7.49 -11.97
N LEU A 126 8.59 -7.53 -11.57
CA LEU A 126 9.71 -7.34 -12.50
C LEU A 126 9.73 -8.43 -13.58
N ALA A 127 9.53 -9.68 -13.18
CA ALA A 127 9.43 -10.80 -14.12
C ALA A 127 8.25 -10.61 -15.07
N SER A 128 7.05 -10.33 -14.56
CA SER A 128 5.85 -10.12 -15.38
C SER A 128 6.00 -8.96 -16.37
N ASN A 129 6.57 -7.83 -15.96
CA ASN A 129 6.80 -6.73 -16.89
C ASN A 129 7.78 -7.16 -18.00
N ALA A 130 8.87 -7.85 -17.67
CA ALA A 130 9.81 -8.37 -18.67
C ALA A 130 9.13 -9.35 -19.64
N LEU A 131 8.30 -10.26 -19.13
CA LEU A 131 7.50 -11.20 -19.93
C LEU A 131 6.57 -10.46 -20.92
N LYS A 132 5.80 -9.48 -20.45
CA LYS A 132 4.92 -8.66 -21.30
C LYS A 132 5.68 -7.92 -22.40
N GLN A 133 6.89 -7.41 -22.13
CA GLN A 133 7.68 -6.76 -23.17
C GLN A 133 8.13 -7.77 -24.24
N ILE A 134 8.46 -9.00 -23.84
CA ILE A 134 8.83 -10.06 -24.76
C ILE A 134 7.65 -10.45 -25.64
N GLU A 135 6.44 -10.60 -25.07
CA GLU A 135 5.21 -10.85 -25.84
C GLU A 135 4.94 -9.74 -26.86
N LYS A 136 5.09 -8.47 -26.48
CA LYS A 136 4.94 -7.34 -27.42
C LYS A 136 5.92 -7.37 -28.59
N MET A 137 7.08 -8.00 -28.41
CA MET A 137 8.09 -8.17 -29.47
C MET A 137 7.74 -9.31 -30.43
N GLU A 138 6.73 -10.15 -30.16
CA GLU A 138 6.31 -11.31 -30.96
C GLU A 138 5.60 -10.94 -32.27
N THR A 139 6.29 -10.18 -33.13
CA THR A 139 5.78 -9.80 -34.45
C THR A 139 6.34 -10.66 -35.58
N ARG A 140 7.34 -11.53 -35.32
CA ARG A 140 7.99 -12.43 -36.30
C ARG A 140 8.53 -13.70 -35.62
N PRO A 141 8.69 -14.81 -36.37
CA PRO A 141 9.37 -15.99 -35.84
C PRO A 141 10.79 -15.63 -35.40
N TYR A 142 11.10 -15.97 -34.15
CA TYR A 142 12.41 -15.79 -33.55
C TYR A 142 13.47 -16.67 -34.22
N ASP A 143 14.73 -16.27 -34.18
CA ASP A 143 15.82 -17.17 -34.56
C ASP A 143 15.90 -18.37 -33.59
N GLU A 144 16.59 -19.44 -34.02
CA GLU A 144 16.72 -20.67 -33.24
C GLU A 144 17.34 -20.46 -31.85
N THR A 145 18.15 -19.41 -31.67
CA THR A 145 18.79 -19.11 -30.39
C THR A 145 17.79 -18.56 -29.40
N VAL A 146 16.99 -17.57 -29.82
CA VAL A 146 15.94 -16.99 -28.98
C VAL A 146 14.87 -18.04 -28.68
N ASP A 147 14.47 -18.88 -29.65
CA ASP A 147 13.46 -19.91 -29.42
C ASP A 147 13.93 -21.00 -28.43
N ARG A 148 15.22 -21.36 -28.46
CA ARG A 148 15.83 -22.26 -27.47
C ARG A 148 15.79 -21.69 -26.05
N TYR A 149 16.18 -20.43 -25.87
CA TYR A 149 16.11 -19.79 -24.54
C TYR A 149 14.68 -19.58 -24.07
N ARG A 150 13.77 -19.26 -25.00
CA ARG A 150 12.34 -19.16 -24.74
C ARG A 150 11.81 -20.46 -24.14
N ARG A 151 12.03 -21.60 -24.80
CA ARG A 151 11.56 -22.91 -24.31
C ARG A 151 12.16 -23.29 -22.95
N ALA A 152 13.43 -22.94 -22.71
CA ALA A 152 14.12 -23.26 -21.46
C ALA A 152 13.67 -22.40 -20.27
N ILE A 153 13.33 -21.11 -20.49
CA ILE A 153 13.05 -20.14 -19.41
C ILE A 153 11.54 -19.91 -19.20
N PHE A 154 10.72 -19.95 -20.25
CA PHE A 154 9.39 -19.32 -20.25
C PHE A 154 8.22 -20.29 -20.08
N LEU A 155 8.24 -21.47 -20.73
CA LEU A 155 7.04 -22.33 -20.86
C LEU A 155 6.51 -22.88 -19.52
N HIS A 156 7.36 -23.02 -18.50
CA HIS A 156 6.98 -23.59 -17.20
C HIS A 156 6.75 -22.54 -16.11
N ARG A 157 7.03 -21.26 -16.35
CA ARG A 157 7.03 -20.23 -15.28
C ARG A 157 6.02 -19.11 -15.52
N ILE A 158 5.72 -18.78 -16.77
CA ILE A 158 4.73 -17.74 -17.13
C ILE A 158 3.39 -17.99 -16.43
N GLU A 159 2.81 -19.19 -16.58
CA GLU A 159 1.48 -19.48 -16.02
C GLU A 159 1.42 -19.34 -14.49
N ASP A 160 2.48 -19.72 -13.79
CA ASP A 160 2.57 -19.59 -12.33
C ASP A 160 2.69 -18.11 -11.89
N PHE A 161 3.47 -17.30 -12.63
CA PHE A 161 3.64 -15.86 -12.33
C PHE A 161 2.42 -15.02 -12.71
N HIS A 162 1.73 -15.32 -13.81
CA HIS A 162 0.52 -14.61 -14.23
C HIS A 162 -0.65 -14.89 -13.30
N ARG A 163 -0.76 -16.11 -12.77
CA ARG A 163 -1.72 -16.43 -11.72
C ARG A 163 -1.42 -15.61 -10.48
N ALA A 164 -0.19 -15.65 -9.95
CA ALA A 164 0.18 -15.01 -8.67
C ALA A 164 0.09 -13.47 -8.58
N LEU A 165 -0.49 -12.77 -9.56
CA LEU A 165 -0.50 -11.30 -9.62
C LEU A 165 -1.86 -10.65 -9.44
N TYR A 166 -2.91 -11.28 -9.92
CA TYR A 166 -4.24 -10.69 -9.93
C TYR A 166 -5.16 -11.49 -9.03
N ARG A 167 -6.04 -10.77 -8.35
CA ARG A 167 -6.96 -11.34 -7.38
C ARG A 167 -8.32 -10.70 -7.55
N ILE A 168 -9.35 -11.53 -7.57
CA ILE A 168 -10.75 -11.10 -7.58
C ILE A 168 -11.38 -11.61 -6.29
N ILE A 169 -11.93 -10.69 -5.52
CA ILE A 169 -12.67 -10.99 -4.30
C ILE A 169 -14.15 -10.71 -4.56
N THR A 170 -14.98 -11.71 -4.30
CA THR A 170 -16.44 -11.65 -4.36
C THR A 170 -17.00 -11.93 -2.95
N PRO A 171 -18.31 -11.84 -2.71
CA PRO A 171 -18.87 -12.27 -1.44
C PRO A 171 -18.70 -13.77 -1.18
N GLU A 172 -18.56 -14.59 -2.22
CA GLU A 172 -18.51 -16.05 -2.13
C GLU A 172 -17.10 -16.64 -2.37
N SER A 173 -16.18 -15.88 -2.96
CA SER A 173 -14.88 -16.37 -3.39
C SER A 173 -13.77 -15.33 -3.24
N ASP A 174 -12.55 -15.84 -3.16
CA ASP A 174 -11.33 -15.07 -3.03
C ASP A 174 -10.24 -15.79 -3.83
N GLU A 175 -10.09 -15.40 -5.10
CA GLU A 175 -9.36 -16.18 -6.08
C GLU A 175 -8.23 -15.39 -6.73
N ILE A 176 -7.10 -16.07 -6.86
CA ILE A 176 -5.96 -15.63 -7.65
C ILE A 176 -6.22 -16.03 -9.11
N VAL A 177 -6.28 -15.04 -10.01
CA VAL A 177 -6.71 -15.21 -11.41
C VAL A 177 -5.64 -14.78 -12.40
N THR A 178 -5.78 -15.17 -13.67
CA THR A 178 -4.92 -14.67 -14.74
C THR A 178 -5.26 -13.22 -15.11
N GLU A 179 -4.34 -12.53 -15.79
CA GLU A 179 -4.58 -11.18 -16.29
C GLU A 179 -5.75 -11.10 -17.29
N GLU A 180 -5.86 -12.09 -18.18
CA GLU A 180 -6.95 -12.18 -19.15
C GLU A 180 -8.31 -12.29 -18.45
N THR A 181 -8.43 -13.18 -17.46
CA THR A 181 -9.63 -13.29 -16.62
C THR A 181 -9.88 -11.99 -15.85
N TYR A 182 -8.85 -11.39 -15.26
CA TYR A 182 -8.98 -10.14 -14.50
C TYR A 182 -9.62 -9.01 -15.32
N PHE A 183 -9.13 -8.75 -16.53
CA PHE A 183 -9.66 -7.66 -17.35
C PHE A 183 -10.99 -8.01 -18.02
N SER A 184 -11.18 -9.25 -18.48
CA SER A 184 -12.47 -9.67 -19.05
C SER A 184 -13.61 -9.60 -18.02
N GLU A 185 -13.36 -9.97 -16.77
CA GLU A 185 -14.34 -9.88 -15.68
C GLU A 185 -14.73 -8.43 -15.37
N GLN A 186 -13.81 -7.47 -15.48
CA GLN A 186 -14.12 -6.04 -15.32
C GLN A 186 -15.09 -5.51 -16.39
N GLU A 187 -15.01 -6.04 -17.61
CA GLU A 187 -15.92 -5.65 -18.71
C GLU A 187 -17.32 -6.27 -18.57
N GLN A 188 -17.46 -7.33 -17.76
CA GLN A 188 -18.69 -8.11 -17.58
C GLN A 188 -19.44 -7.77 -16.28
N LEU A 189 -19.30 -6.54 -15.76
CA LEU A 189 -19.97 -6.13 -14.54
C LEU A 189 -21.47 -5.91 -14.74
N SER A 190 -22.26 -6.45 -13.82
CA SER A 190 -23.71 -6.20 -13.78
C SER A 190 -24.00 -4.78 -13.29
N PRO A 191 -25.07 -4.12 -13.76
CA PRO A 191 -25.51 -2.83 -13.22
C PRO A 191 -25.83 -2.82 -11.71
N HIS A 192 -26.07 -3.99 -11.10
CA HIS A 192 -26.39 -4.16 -9.67
C HIS A 192 -25.18 -4.62 -8.84
N GLU A 193 -23.98 -4.48 -9.40
CA GLU A 193 -22.75 -4.94 -8.79
C GLU A 193 -21.78 -3.77 -8.61
N VAL A 194 -21.23 -3.67 -7.40
CA VAL A 194 -20.22 -2.67 -7.05
C VAL A 194 -18.84 -3.20 -7.44
N MET A 195 -18.16 -2.51 -8.34
CA MET A 195 -16.75 -2.76 -8.61
C MET A 195 -15.89 -1.90 -7.68
N LEU A 196 -14.94 -2.52 -6.99
CA LEU A 196 -13.80 -1.83 -6.38
C LEU A 196 -12.53 -2.20 -7.13
N GLY A 197 -11.68 -1.22 -7.42
CA GLY A 197 -10.42 -1.44 -8.13
C GLY A 197 -9.23 -0.78 -7.44
N ILE A 198 -8.11 -1.49 -7.39
CA ILE A 198 -6.79 -0.95 -7.05
C ILE A 198 -5.96 -0.94 -8.34
N SER A 199 -5.67 0.25 -8.87
CA SER A 199 -4.94 0.44 -10.13
C SER A 199 -3.77 1.39 -9.93
N GLU A 200 -2.64 1.10 -10.57
CA GLU A 200 -1.48 2.01 -10.60
C GLU A 200 -1.80 3.34 -11.32
N GLN A 201 -2.66 3.30 -12.33
CA GLN A 201 -3.00 4.49 -13.12
C GLN A 201 -4.12 5.31 -12.48
N ASP A 202 -5.13 4.64 -11.94
CA ASP A 202 -6.35 5.28 -11.44
C ASP A 202 -6.44 5.40 -9.92
N GLY A 203 -5.51 4.78 -9.20
CA GLY A 203 -5.52 4.70 -7.75
C GLY A 203 -6.63 3.78 -7.25
N PHE A 204 -7.35 4.22 -6.22
CA PHE A 204 -8.45 3.49 -5.63
C PHE A 204 -9.77 3.95 -6.25
N VAL A 205 -10.49 3.04 -6.89
CA VAL A 205 -11.73 3.37 -7.61
C VAL A 205 -12.89 2.54 -7.10
N VAL A 206 -14.08 3.13 -7.15
CA VAL A 206 -15.35 2.43 -7.04
C VAL A 206 -16.22 2.76 -8.25
N CYS A 207 -16.91 1.76 -8.79
CA CYS A 207 -17.89 1.92 -9.84
C CYS A 207 -19.19 1.18 -9.50
N TYR A 208 -20.32 1.81 -9.83
CA TYR A 208 -21.65 1.21 -9.75
C TYR A 208 -22.54 1.86 -10.81
N ALA A 209 -23.32 1.07 -11.55
CA ALA A 209 -24.20 1.56 -12.61
C ALA A 209 -23.53 2.54 -13.62
N SER A 210 -22.27 2.27 -14.00
CA SER A 210 -21.43 3.11 -14.87
C SER A 210 -20.95 4.45 -14.28
N GLU A 211 -21.23 4.73 -13.00
CA GLU A 211 -20.67 5.89 -12.32
C GLU A 211 -19.33 5.55 -11.65
N PHE A 212 -18.26 6.26 -12.03
CA PHE A 212 -16.91 6.05 -11.53
C PHE A 212 -16.48 7.12 -10.53
N ILE A 213 -16.01 6.71 -9.35
CA ILE A 213 -15.52 7.60 -8.30
C ILE A 213 -14.13 7.17 -7.83
N LYS A 214 -13.16 8.09 -7.90
CA LYS A 214 -11.85 7.92 -7.23
C LYS A 214 -11.99 8.16 -5.74
N LEU A 215 -11.38 7.31 -4.92
CA LEU A 215 -11.38 7.38 -3.46
C LEU A 215 -9.96 7.57 -2.90
N GLU A 216 -9.88 8.17 -1.73
CA GLU A 216 -8.67 8.16 -0.90
C GLU A 216 -8.42 6.74 -0.36
N TYR A 217 -7.16 6.37 -0.12
CA TYR A 217 -6.74 5.06 0.42
C TYR A 217 -7.66 4.57 1.56
N GLN A 218 -7.85 5.40 2.59
CA GLN A 218 -8.63 5.03 3.78
C GLN A 218 -10.13 4.91 3.49
N SER A 219 -10.64 5.70 2.55
CA SER A 219 -12.05 5.69 2.14
C SER A 219 -12.39 4.44 1.34
N PHE A 220 -11.47 4.00 0.49
CA PHE A 220 -11.59 2.75 -0.27
C PHE A 220 -11.70 1.55 0.67
N TYR A 221 -10.74 1.38 1.58
CA TYR A 221 -10.74 0.24 2.51
C TYR A 221 -11.92 0.29 3.48
N LEU A 222 -12.39 1.47 3.87
CA LEU A 222 -13.63 1.60 4.63
C LEU A 222 -14.83 1.06 3.84
N LEU A 223 -14.99 1.47 2.58
CA LEU A 223 -16.09 0.98 1.74
C LEU A 223 -16.00 -0.53 1.51
N ALA A 224 -14.80 -1.03 1.17
CA ALA A 224 -14.54 -2.45 0.99
C ALA A 224 -14.91 -3.25 2.25
N THR A 225 -14.55 -2.75 3.44
CA THR A 225 -14.91 -3.39 4.72
C THR A 225 -16.42 -3.50 4.91
N ILE A 226 -17.18 -2.43 4.60
CA ILE A 226 -18.65 -2.42 4.72
C ILE A 226 -19.30 -3.40 3.73
N LEU A 227 -18.78 -3.46 2.51
CA LEU A 227 -19.32 -4.32 1.46
C LEU A 227 -19.03 -5.80 1.73
N HIS A 228 -17.83 -6.11 2.22
CA HIS A 228 -17.39 -7.46 2.52
C HIS A 228 -18.04 -8.05 3.78
N SER A 229 -18.38 -7.23 4.78
CA SER A 229 -18.92 -7.76 6.03
C SER A 229 -20.33 -8.34 5.88
N GLU A 230 -20.50 -9.56 6.40
CA GLU A 230 -21.79 -10.25 6.51
C GLU A 230 -22.75 -9.60 7.52
N ARG A 231 -22.22 -8.80 8.46
CA ARG A 231 -22.98 -8.16 9.54
C ARG A 231 -22.90 -6.63 9.45
N PRO A 232 -23.90 -5.90 10.01
CA PRO A 232 -23.79 -4.45 10.10
C PRO A 232 -22.60 -4.02 10.95
N ILE A 233 -21.81 -3.09 10.40
CA ILE A 233 -20.56 -2.59 11.00
C ILE A 233 -20.82 -1.25 11.67
N THR A 234 -20.49 -1.14 12.95
CA THR A 234 -20.55 0.13 13.69
C THR A 234 -19.27 0.95 13.50
N GLY A 235 -19.30 2.22 13.91
CA GLY A 235 -18.07 3.04 13.93
C GLY A 235 -16.99 2.49 14.87
N GLU A 236 -17.37 1.75 15.92
CA GLU A 236 -16.40 1.11 16.81
C GLU A 236 -15.71 -0.07 16.14
N ASP A 237 -16.46 -0.89 15.39
CA ASP A 237 -15.90 -2.01 14.64
C ASP A 237 -14.89 -1.51 13.59
N VAL A 238 -15.23 -0.45 12.86
CA VAL A 238 -14.29 0.21 11.93
C VAL A 238 -13.04 0.69 12.66
N ARG A 239 -13.19 1.34 13.82
CA ARG A 239 -12.04 1.84 14.58
C ARG A 239 -11.10 0.70 14.98
N LYS A 240 -11.64 -0.42 15.48
CA LYS A 240 -10.84 -1.57 15.91
C LYS A 240 -10.21 -2.29 14.73
N THR A 241 -11.03 -2.81 13.82
CA THR A 241 -10.56 -3.69 12.73
C THR A 241 -9.76 -2.92 11.69
N LEU A 242 -10.28 -1.80 11.19
CA LEU A 242 -9.64 -1.10 10.08
C LEU A 242 -8.52 -0.17 10.57
N PHE A 243 -8.73 0.58 11.64
CA PHE A 243 -7.76 1.62 12.04
C PHE A 243 -6.68 1.08 12.98
N GLN A 244 -7.09 0.48 14.09
CA GLN A 244 -6.13 0.00 15.10
C GLN A 244 -5.37 -1.22 14.59
N THR A 245 -6.08 -2.21 14.06
CA THR A 245 -5.46 -3.45 13.57
C THR A 245 -4.82 -3.26 12.20
N PHE A 246 -5.61 -2.98 11.15
CA PHE A 246 -5.09 -2.97 9.78
C PHE A 246 -4.18 -1.77 9.47
N PHE A 247 -4.56 -0.55 9.86
CA PHE A 247 -3.73 0.64 9.65
C PHE A 247 -2.72 0.92 10.77
N GLY A 248 -2.75 0.17 11.88
CA GLY A 248 -1.82 0.34 13.00
C GLY A 248 -1.89 1.72 13.67
N ARG A 249 -3.06 2.39 13.67
CA ARG A 249 -3.21 3.75 14.20
C ARG A 249 -4.52 3.93 14.95
N ASP A 250 -4.50 4.81 15.94
CA ASP A 250 -5.71 5.14 16.68
C ASP A 250 -6.42 6.38 16.12
N VAL A 251 -7.75 6.36 16.15
CA VAL A 251 -8.58 7.48 15.67
C VAL A 251 -9.79 7.64 16.57
N THR A 252 -10.27 8.87 16.74
CA THR A 252 -11.43 9.15 17.60
C THR A 252 -12.75 8.73 16.93
N ASP A 253 -13.76 8.38 17.73
CA ASP A 253 -15.11 8.08 17.23
C ASP A 253 -15.73 9.25 16.45
N ALA A 254 -15.33 10.49 16.75
CA ALA A 254 -15.75 11.67 16.00
C ALA A 254 -15.12 11.70 14.59
N ALA A 255 -13.85 11.29 14.46
CA ALA A 255 -13.18 11.18 13.17
C ALA A 255 -13.81 10.09 12.30
N ILE A 256 -14.13 8.93 12.88
CA ILE A 256 -14.87 7.86 12.18
C ILE A 256 -16.22 8.35 11.67
N ARG A 257 -16.99 9.06 12.50
CA ARG A 257 -18.29 9.64 12.09
C ARG A 257 -18.15 10.61 10.92
N LYS A 258 -17.21 11.56 11.01
CA LYS A 258 -16.94 12.51 9.91
C LYS A 258 -16.51 11.83 8.62
N MET A 259 -15.77 10.73 8.71
CA MET A 259 -15.34 9.98 7.54
C MET A 259 -16.51 9.27 6.86
N PHE A 260 -17.45 8.69 7.62
CA PHE A 260 -18.71 8.18 7.04
C PHE A 260 -19.52 9.28 6.35
N GLU A 261 -19.65 10.45 6.98
CA GLU A 261 -20.36 11.59 6.38
C GLU A 261 -19.71 12.04 5.06
N ARG A 262 -18.38 12.17 5.03
CA ARG A 262 -17.63 12.53 3.82
C ARG A 262 -17.74 11.47 2.74
N LEU A 263 -17.67 10.19 3.12
CA LEU A 263 -17.76 9.09 2.17
C LEU A 263 -19.15 9.02 1.51
N ARG A 264 -20.22 9.14 2.33
CA ARG A 264 -21.59 9.23 1.84
C ARG A 264 -21.81 10.44 0.92
N ALA A 265 -21.23 11.58 1.25
CA ALA A 265 -21.34 12.79 0.41
C ALA A 265 -20.55 12.67 -0.91
N ARG A 266 -19.49 11.86 -0.95
CA ARG A 266 -18.61 11.70 -2.12
C ARG A 266 -19.11 10.65 -3.11
N ILE A 267 -19.87 9.64 -2.65
CA ILE A 267 -20.38 8.54 -3.48
C ILE A 267 -21.85 8.82 -3.81
N PRO A 268 -22.20 9.24 -5.04
CA PRO A 268 -23.56 9.64 -5.40
C PRO A 268 -24.59 8.51 -5.20
N PHE A 269 -24.16 7.28 -5.47
CA PHE A 269 -24.96 6.05 -5.33
C PHE A 269 -24.83 5.39 -3.93
N TRP A 270 -24.38 6.12 -2.91
CA TRP A 270 -24.15 5.54 -1.56
C TRP A 270 -25.38 4.82 -1.01
N ASP A 271 -26.56 5.46 -1.07
CA ASP A 271 -27.81 4.92 -0.52
C ASP A 271 -28.41 3.78 -1.39
N ASP A 272 -27.86 3.57 -2.59
CA ASP A 272 -28.20 2.45 -3.47
C ASP A 272 -27.46 1.18 -3.06
N ILE A 273 -26.23 1.31 -2.53
CA ILE A 273 -25.36 0.17 -2.25
C ILE A 273 -25.19 -0.12 -0.75
N ILE A 274 -25.36 0.88 0.12
CA ILE A 274 -25.23 0.77 1.57
C ILE A 274 -26.57 1.11 2.25
N GLU A 275 -26.97 0.28 3.21
CA GLU A 275 -28.05 0.62 4.14
C GLU A 275 -27.50 0.97 5.54
N THR A 276 -28.18 1.90 6.21
CA THR A 276 -27.87 2.27 7.61
C THR A 276 -28.91 1.68 8.54
N THR A 277 -28.46 0.93 9.54
CA THR A 277 -29.27 0.33 10.60
C THR A 277 -28.79 0.78 11.98
N ARG A 278 -29.38 0.23 13.05
CA ARG A 278 -28.97 0.48 14.44
C ARG A 278 -28.65 -0.82 15.17
N ILE A 279 -27.53 -0.79 15.89
CA ILE A 279 -27.17 -1.81 16.89
C ILE A 279 -27.16 -1.11 18.25
N GLY A 280 -28.22 -1.33 19.02
CA GLY A 280 -28.51 -0.53 20.21
C GLY A 280 -28.63 0.96 19.86
N ASN A 281 -27.82 1.80 20.51
CA ASN A 281 -27.80 3.25 20.27
C ASN A 281 -26.80 3.69 19.19
N LYS A 282 -26.11 2.74 18.54
CA LYS A 282 -25.07 3.04 17.54
C LYS A 282 -25.61 2.83 16.14
N ALA A 283 -25.31 3.77 15.24
CA ALA A 283 -25.57 3.59 13.82
C ALA A 283 -24.58 2.59 13.21
N ALA A 284 -25.08 1.63 12.44
CA ALA A 284 -24.30 0.60 11.76
C ALA A 284 -24.60 0.63 10.26
N ARG A 285 -23.64 0.21 9.43
CA ARG A 285 -23.76 0.17 7.96
C ARG A 285 -23.54 -1.24 7.47
N ARG A 286 -24.26 -1.64 6.43
CA ARG A 286 -24.02 -2.89 5.70
C ARG A 286 -24.32 -2.71 4.23
N ARG A 287 -23.76 -3.61 3.41
CA ARG A 287 -24.19 -3.81 2.04
C ARG A 287 -25.71 -4.06 1.99
N LYS A 288 -26.39 -3.36 1.08
CA LYS A 288 -27.82 -3.49 0.84
C LYS A 288 -28.14 -4.86 0.25
N GLN A 289 -29.30 -5.41 0.60
CA GLN A 289 -29.73 -6.71 0.07
C GLN A 289 -29.91 -6.64 -1.46
N GLY A 290 -29.39 -7.64 -2.17
CA GLY A 290 -29.45 -7.72 -3.64
C GLY A 290 -28.31 -6.99 -4.36
N VAL A 291 -27.45 -6.27 -3.64
CA VAL A 291 -26.25 -5.63 -4.21
C VAL A 291 -25.07 -6.59 -4.06
N SER A 292 -24.47 -6.98 -5.18
CA SER A 292 -23.21 -7.74 -5.18
C SER A 292 -22.00 -6.80 -5.23
N TYR A 293 -20.79 -7.34 -5.01
CA TYR A 293 -19.57 -6.60 -5.26
C TYR A 293 -18.47 -7.50 -5.82
N ARG A 294 -17.55 -6.88 -6.57
CA ARG A 294 -16.29 -7.49 -7.01
C ARG A 294 -15.15 -6.53 -6.70
N ILE A 295 -14.12 -7.03 -6.02
CA ILE A 295 -12.88 -6.29 -5.76
C ILE A 295 -11.81 -6.83 -6.68
N PHE A 296 -11.26 -5.94 -7.50
CA PHE A 296 -10.17 -6.21 -8.41
C PHE A 296 -8.89 -5.61 -7.80
N CYS A 297 -8.00 -6.50 -7.37
CA CYS A 297 -6.76 -6.13 -6.71
C CYS A 297 -5.60 -7.03 -7.14
N ARG A 298 -4.41 -6.74 -6.62
CA ARG A 298 -3.27 -7.62 -6.74
C ARG A 298 -3.34 -8.71 -5.67
N ALA A 299 -2.73 -9.86 -5.94
CA ALA A 299 -2.59 -10.91 -4.94
C ALA A 299 -1.80 -10.45 -3.70
N SER A 300 -0.95 -9.42 -3.85
CA SER A 300 -0.22 -8.79 -2.76
C SER A 300 -1.03 -7.79 -1.93
N ASP A 301 -2.20 -7.39 -2.42
CA ASP A 301 -3.01 -6.40 -1.73
C ASP A 301 -3.73 -7.06 -0.55
N MET A 302 -3.43 -6.58 0.65
CA MET A 302 -4.00 -7.08 1.89
C MET A 302 -5.29 -6.35 2.22
N PHE A 303 -6.21 -7.02 2.89
CA PHE A 303 -7.49 -6.47 3.34
C PHE A 303 -7.73 -6.64 4.85
N PRO A 304 -8.60 -5.84 5.47
CA PRO A 304 -8.80 -5.84 6.93
C PRO A 304 -9.44 -7.11 7.52
N TRP A 305 -9.90 -8.03 6.68
CA TRP A 305 -10.58 -9.28 7.08
C TRP A 305 -9.69 -10.52 6.98
N GLU A 306 -8.42 -10.34 6.59
CA GLU A 306 -7.39 -11.38 6.57
C GLU A 306 -6.68 -11.48 7.91
#